data_AF-A0A7J4UP73-F1
#
_entry.id   AF-A0A7J4UP73-F1
#
_cell.length_a   1.000
_cell.length_b   1.000
_cell.length_c   1.000
_cell.angle_alpha   90.00
_cell.angle_beta   90.00
_cell.angle_gamma   90.00
#
_symmetry.space_group_name_H-M   'P 1'
#
loop_
_entity.id
_entity.type
_entity.pdbx_description
1 polymer ?
#
loop_
_entity_poly.entity_id
_entity_poly.type
_entity_poly.pdbx_seq_one_letter_code
_entity_poly.pdbx_strand_id
1 'polypeptide(L)' 'MSHLQEQVKFWGGVNLKEIAQDVGVTKTYAYMVVAGTRQNSAVASAVHQALWRRKRDLKRRLLNESE' A
#
# COMPACT_ATOMS: atom_id res chain seq x y z
N MET A 1 -10.00 -1.13 -12.99
CA MET A 1 -8.97 -0.82 -11.98
C MET A 1 -8.84 -2.04 -11.08
N SER A 2 -7.63 -2.34 -10.58
CA SER A 2 -7.48 -3.45 -9.63
C SER A 2 -8.01 -3.05 -8.25
N HIS A 3 -8.49 -4.01 -7.47
CA HIS A 3 -8.93 -3.76 -6.09
C HIS A 3 -7.80 -3.19 -5.21
N LEU A 4 -6.55 -3.63 -5.44
CA LEU A 4 -5.39 -3.13 -4.70
C LEU A 4 -5.09 -1.66 -5.04
N GLN A 5 -5.22 -1.27 -6.31
CA GLN A 5 -5.04 0.10 -6.77
C GLN A 5 -6.08 1.05 -6.15
N GLU A 6 -7.33 0.61 -6.05
CA GLU A 6 -8.40 1.37 -5.40
C GLU A 6 -8.09 1.58 -3.92
N GLN A 7 -7.62 0.55 -3.21
CA GLN A 7 -7.24 0.69 -1.80
C GLN A 7 -6.06 1.66 -1.61
N VAL A 8 -5.03 1.57 -2.45
CA VAL A 8 -3.88 2.50 -2.40
C VAL A 8 -4.32 3.94 -2.63
N LYS A 9 -5.23 4.17 -3.58
CA LYS A 9 -5.78 5.50 -3.86
C LYS A 9 -6.68 6.02 -2.73
N PHE A 10 -7.53 5.18 -2.16
CA PHE A 10 -8.49 5.56 -1.13
C PHE A 10 -7.83 5.87 0.21
N TRP A 11 -6.96 4.98 0.70
CA TRP A 11 -6.33 5.15 2.02
C TRP A 11 -5.12 6.09 1.99
N GLY A 12 -4.50 6.24 0.82
CA GLY A 12 -3.30 7.04 0.62
C GLY A 12 -2.13 6.60 1.51
N GLY A 13 -1.04 7.37 1.50
CA GLY A 13 0.09 7.18 2.42
C GLY A 13 0.94 5.92 2.18
N VAL A 14 0.73 5.19 1.08
CA VAL A 14 1.58 4.06 0.69
C VAL A 14 2.73 4.55 -0.19
N ASN A 15 3.96 4.40 0.29
CA ASN A 15 5.16 4.76 -0.45
C ASN A 15 5.64 3.60 -1.35
N LEU A 16 5.14 3.54 -2.58
CA LEU A 16 5.52 2.48 -3.53
C LEU A 16 6.99 2.50 -3.94
N LYS A 17 7.68 3.65 -3.82
CA LYS A 17 9.12 3.74 -4.12
C LYS A 17 9.92 2.97 -3.08
N GLU A 18 9.59 3.16 -1.80
CA GLU A 18 10.22 2.48 -0.67
C GLU A 18 9.94 0.99 -0.70
N ILE A 19 8.67 0.59 -0.89
CA ILE A 19 8.30 -0.82 -1.06
C ILE A 19 9.06 -1.47 -2.23
N ALA A 20 9.21 -0.76 -3.37
CA ALA A 20 9.96 -1.28 -4.50
C ALA A 20 11.44 -1.51 -4.13
N GLN A 21 12.05 -0.56 -3.42
CA GLN A 21 13.44 -0.67 -2.97
C GLN A 21 13.62 -1.83 -1.97
N ASP A 22 12.73 -1.98 -0.99
CA ASP A 22 12.80 -3.03 0.03
C ASP A 22 12.65 -4.43 -0.57
N VAL A 23 11.78 -4.57 -1.59
CA VAL A 23 11.56 -5.84 -2.29
C VAL A 23 12.62 -6.10 -3.37
N GLY A 24 13.45 -5.11 -3.70
CA GLY A 24 14.49 -5.24 -4.73
C GLY A 24 13.95 -5.20 -6.16
N VAL A 25 12.85 -4.47 -6.40
CA VAL A 25 12.24 -4.29 -7.73
C VAL A 25 12.25 -2.82 -8.15
N THR A 26 12.01 -2.56 -9.44
CA THR A 26 11.88 -1.18 -9.91
C THR A 26 10.57 -0.56 -9.42
N LYS A 27 10.60 0.76 -9.20
CA LYS A 27 9.39 1.54 -8.89
C LYS A 27 8.28 1.23 -9.90
N THR A 28 8.58 1.31 -11.19
CA THR A 28 7.62 1.03 -12.28
C THR A 28 6.97 -0.34 -12.15
N TYR A 29 7.77 -1.37 -11.81
CA TYR A 29 7.25 -2.72 -11.61
C TYR A 29 6.28 -2.78 -10.43
N ALA A 30 6.58 -2.11 -9.31
CA ALA A 30 5.64 -2.03 -8.18
C ALA A 30 4.31 -1.36 -8.56
N TYR A 31 4.33 -0.31 -9.39
CA TYR A 31 3.09 0.29 -9.92
C TYR A 31 2.31 -0.68 -10.82
N MET A 32 2.98 -1.49 -11.64
CA MET A 32 2.33 -2.50 -12.46
C MET A 32 1.67 -3.60 -11.61
N VAL A 33 2.30 -4.00 -10.51
CA VAL A 33 1.71 -4.95 -9.55
C VAL A 33 0.47 -4.35 -8.90
N VAL A 34 0.56 -3.10 -8.43
CA VAL A 34 -0.59 -2.40 -7.85
C VAL A 34 -1.71 -2.24 -8.87
N ALA A 35 -1.40 -1.90 -10.13
CA ALA A 35 -2.39 -1.78 -11.21
C ALA A 35 -3.00 -3.13 -11.63
N GLY A 36 -2.48 -4.26 -11.13
CA GLY A 36 -2.94 -5.60 -11.47
C GLY A 36 -2.45 -6.08 -12.85
N THR A 37 -1.54 -5.36 -13.50
CA THR A 37 -0.97 -5.75 -14.80
C THR A 37 0.23 -6.70 -14.66
N ARG A 38 0.77 -6.83 -13.45
CA ARG A 38 1.80 -7.82 -13.06
C ARG A 38 1.40 -8.47 -11.75
N GLN A 39 1.93 -9.67 -11.52
CA GLN A 39 1.78 -10.39 -10.25
C GLN A 39 3.13 -10.54 -9.58
N ASN A 40 3.22 -10.10 -8.33
CA ASN A 40 4.36 -10.32 -7.47
C ASN A 40 3.84 -10.33 -6.02
N SER A 41 3.89 -11.49 -5.38
CA SER A 41 3.36 -11.68 -4.03
C SER A 41 4.09 -10.83 -3.00
N ALA A 42 5.41 -10.68 -3.10
CA ALA A 42 6.20 -9.87 -2.18
C ALA A 42 5.78 -8.39 -2.22
N VAL A 43 5.65 -7.81 -3.41
CA VAL A 43 5.16 -6.42 -3.57
C VAL A 43 3.72 -6.30 -3.07
N ALA A 44 2.83 -7.22 -3.47
CA ALA A 44 1.43 -7.17 -3.06
C ALA A 44 1.28 -7.25 -1.53
N SER A 45 1.99 -8.18 -0.88
CA SER A 45 2.01 -8.34 0.57
C SER A 45 2.55 -7.10 1.27
N ALA A 46 3.64 -6.50 0.78
CA ALA A 46 4.20 -5.27 1.34
C ALA A 46 3.21 -4.09 1.25
N VAL A 47 2.52 -3.95 0.11
CA VAL A 47 1.47 -2.93 -0.07
C VAL A 47 0.30 -3.16 0.90
N HIS A 48 -0.15 -4.41 1.05
CA HIS A 48 -1.21 -4.75 2.02
C HIS A 48 -0.81 -4.42 3.46
N GLN A 49 0.44 -4.70 3.85
CA GLN A 49 0.94 -4.34 5.19
C GLN A 49 0.98 -2.82 5.40
N ALA A 50 1.45 -2.06 4.41
CA ALA A 50 1.47 -0.60 4.47
C ALA A 50 0.04 -0.04 4.63
N LEU A 51 -0.92 -0.55 3.86
CA LEU A 51 -2.33 -0.20 3.97
C LEU A 51 -2.91 -0.54 5.35
N TRP A 52 -2.57 -1.70 5.89
CA TRP A 52 -3.04 -2.12 7.21
C TRP A 52 -2.51 -1.22 8.32
N ARG A 53 -1.21 -0.87 8.29
CA ARG A 53 -0.62 0.11 9.23
C ARG A 53 -1.33 1.45 9.14
N ARG A 54 -1.56 1.96 7.92
CA ARG A 54 -2.27 3.21 7.69
C ARG A 54 -3.69 3.21 8.27
N LYS A 55 -4.47 2.15 8.03
CA LYS A 55 -5.81 1.97 8.59
C LYS A 55 -5.79 1.96 10.12
N ARG A 56 -4.82 1.26 10.72
CA ARG A 56 -4.65 1.18 12.17
C ARG A 56 -4.32 2.53 12.78
N ASP A 57 -3.43 3.30 12.16
CA ASP A 57 -3.04 4.62 12.65
C ASP A 57 -4.18 5.63 12.55
N LEU A 58 -4.93 5.61 11.45
CA LEU A 58 -6.14 6.43 11.30
C LEU A 58 -7.19 6.08 12.36
N LYS A 59 -7.44 4.78 12.58
CA LYS A 59 -8.37 4.33 13.64
C LYS A 59 -7.93 4.82 15.02
N ARG A 60 -6.63 4.74 15.33
CA ARG A 60 -6.09 5.23 16.62
C ARG A 60 -6.28 6.74 16.78
N ARG A 61 -6.01 7.52 15.73
CA ARG A 61 -6.21 8.98 15.77
C ARG A 61 -7.67 9.34 16.00
N LEU A 62 -8.58 8.71 15.28
CA LEU A 62 -10.02 8.94 15.45
C LEU A 62 -10.49 8.62 16.88
N LEU A 63 -9.98 7.54 17.48
CA LEU A 63 -10.32 7.18 18.86
C LEU A 63 -9.71 8.13 19.89
N ASN A 64 -8.47 8.59 19.67
CA ASN A 64 -7.79 9.51 20.60
C ASN A 64 -8.25 10.97 20.47
N GLU A 65 -8.83 11.38 19.33
CA GLU A 65 -9.48 12.69 19.16
C GLU A 65 -10.90 12.72 19.77
N SER A 66 -11.40 11.59 20.28
CA SER A 66 -12.72 11.46 20.91
C SER A 66 -12.68 11.55 22.44
N GLU A 67 -11.52 11.86 23.02
CA GLU A 67 -11.31 12.19 24.45
C GLU A 67 -11.05 13.68 24.63
#